data_AF-A0A101VN65-F1
#
_entry.id   AF-A0A101VN65-F1
#
_cell.length_a   1.000
_cell.length_b   1.000
_cell.length_c   1.000
_cell.angle_alpha   90.00
_cell.angle_beta   90.00
_cell.angle_gamma   90.00
#
_symmetry.space_group_name_H-M   'P 1'
#
loop_
_entity.id
_entity.type
_entity.pdbx_description
1 polymer ?
#
loop_
_entity_poly.entity_id
_entity_poly.type
_entity_poly.pdbx_seq_one_letter_code
_entity_poly.pdbx_strand_id
1 'polypeptide(L)'
;MKTIAKLTTFVALTIGAAAQAALPILHEEAFAREEEKLIITSPIAGIQNRHWFDYRIDVIEAQKELSRDLRKASDIEDQREAWEEYGVELRKERFDYIKIMAKKGYRQGTVTVAN
;
A
#
# COMPACT_ATOMS: atom_id res chain seq x y z
N MET A 1 -3.15 -58.31 -49.55
CA MET A 1 -1.98 -57.80 -50.31
C MET A 1 -1.68 -56.41 -49.75
N LYS A 2 -0.51 -56.21 -49.10
CA LYS A 2 0.60 -55.32 -49.53
C LYS A 2 0.16 -53.85 -49.75
N THR A 3 0.69 -52.77 -49.15
CA THR A 3 1.84 -52.48 -48.25
C THR A 3 1.88 -50.95 -47.98
N ILE A 4 2.54 -50.49 -46.89
CA ILE A 4 3.30 -49.20 -46.71
C ILE A 4 2.44 -47.90 -46.58
N ALA A 5 2.70 -46.87 -45.76
CA ALA A 5 3.91 -46.34 -45.09
C ALA A 5 3.57 -45.61 -43.76
N LYS A 6 4.58 -45.45 -42.89
CA LYS A 6 4.60 -44.48 -41.79
C LYS A 6 4.94 -43.07 -42.34
N LEU A 7 4.30 -42.01 -41.84
CA LEU A 7 4.91 -40.69 -41.79
C LEU A 7 4.43 -39.91 -40.57
N THR A 8 5.40 -39.53 -39.74
CA THR A 8 5.29 -38.74 -38.52
C THR A 8 5.10 -37.26 -38.86
N THR A 9 4.25 -36.51 -38.14
CA THR A 9 4.35 -35.04 -38.09
C THR A 9 3.95 -34.52 -36.71
N PHE A 10 4.92 -33.92 -36.03
CA PHE A 10 4.85 -33.15 -34.79
C PHE A 10 4.40 -31.72 -35.10
N VAL A 11 3.34 -31.18 -34.47
CA VAL A 11 3.06 -29.72 -34.24
C VAL A 11 1.87 -29.65 -33.25
N ALA A 12 1.76 -28.86 -32.19
CA ALA A 12 2.67 -28.05 -31.38
C ALA A 12 1.96 -27.85 -30.02
N LEU A 13 2.67 -28.03 -28.91
CA LEU A 13 2.17 -27.65 -27.60
C LEU A 13 2.57 -26.18 -27.37
N THR A 14 1.76 -25.22 -27.80
CA THR A 14 1.95 -23.82 -27.41
C THR A 14 1.24 -23.58 -26.08
N ILE A 15 1.88 -23.96 -24.98
CA ILE A 15 1.52 -23.37 -23.68
C ILE A 15 2.18 -21.99 -23.68
N GLY A 16 1.41 -20.98 -24.08
CA GLY A 16 1.80 -19.59 -23.86
C GLY A 16 1.79 -19.32 -22.36
N ALA A 17 2.93 -19.53 -21.71
CA ALA A 17 3.16 -18.99 -20.38
C ALA A 17 3.29 -17.47 -20.54
N ALA A 18 2.18 -16.75 -20.35
CA ALA A 18 2.23 -15.32 -20.18
C ALA A 18 3.00 -15.05 -18.88
N ALA A 19 4.29 -14.75 -19.00
CA ALA A 19 5.06 -14.18 -17.92
C ALA A 19 4.47 -12.79 -17.65
N GLN A 20 3.60 -12.68 -16.65
CA GLN A 20 3.17 -11.40 -16.12
C GLN A 20 4.42 -10.74 -15.52
N ALA A 21 5.07 -9.86 -16.27
CA ALA A 21 6.15 -9.04 -15.74
C ALA A 21 5.54 -8.18 -14.63
N ALA A 22 5.89 -8.47 -13.38
CA ALA A 22 5.61 -7.56 -12.29
C ALA A 22 6.38 -6.27 -12.62
N LEU A 23 5.66 -5.21 -13.00
CA LEU A 23 6.27 -3.89 -13.11
C LEU A 23 6.84 -3.55 -11.72
N PRO A 24 8.08 -3.04 -11.65
CA PRO A 24 8.65 -2.65 -10.37
C PRO A 24 7.74 -1.60 -9.73
N ILE A 25 7.35 -1.82 -8.47
CA ILE A 25 6.64 -0.82 -7.67
C ILE A 25 7.50 0.45 -7.60
N LEU A 26 6.86 1.62 -7.63
CA LEU A 26 7.55 2.89 -7.39
C LEU A 26 8.15 2.90 -5.99
N HIS A 27 9.28 3.60 -5.81
CA HIS A 27 9.90 3.74 -4.49
C HIS A 27 8.94 4.44 -3.51
N GLU A 28 8.24 5.45 -4.01
CA GLU A 28 7.27 6.27 -3.30
C GLU A 28 6.03 5.46 -2.93
N GLU A 29 5.57 4.58 -3.82
CA GLU A 29 4.52 3.62 -3.47
C GLU A 29 4.99 2.69 -2.35
N ALA A 30 6.20 2.11 -2.47
CA ALA A 30 6.74 1.24 -1.43
C ALA A 30 6.84 1.97 -0.07
N PHE A 31 7.35 3.20 -0.07
CA PHE A 31 7.41 4.06 1.12
C PHE A 31 6.03 4.30 1.71
N ALA A 32 5.05 4.72 0.90
CA ALA A 32 3.70 4.97 1.36
C ALA A 32 3.03 3.72 1.94
N ARG A 33 3.29 2.54 1.36
CA ARG A 33 2.81 1.26 1.89
C ARG A 33 3.43 0.92 3.24
N GLU A 34 4.70 1.25 3.46
CA GLU A 34 5.30 1.11 4.80
C GLU A 34 4.66 2.07 5.81
N GLU A 35 4.36 3.30 5.41
CA GLU A 35 3.66 4.28 6.26
C GLU A 35 2.20 3.84 6.55
N GLU A 36 1.52 3.20 5.58
CA GLU A 36 0.16 2.63 5.73
C GLU A 36 0.12 1.50 6.78
N LYS A 37 1.16 0.66 6.83
CA LYS A 37 1.29 -0.38 7.88
C LYS A 37 1.43 0.20 9.29
N LEU A 38 1.84 1.46 9.41
CA LEU A 38 2.00 2.16 10.68
C LEU A 38 0.74 2.91 11.12
N ILE A 39 -0.37 2.83 10.36
CA ILE A 39 -1.64 3.42 10.76
C ILE A 39 -2.05 2.87 12.13
N ILE A 40 -2.32 3.77 13.07
CA ILE A 40 -2.74 3.42 14.42
C ILE A 40 -4.20 2.98 14.35
N THR A 41 -4.46 1.69 14.56
CA THR A 41 -5.80 1.08 14.43
C THR A 41 -6.60 1.07 15.74
N SER A 42 -5.99 1.47 16.85
CA SER A 42 -6.62 1.57 18.17
C SER A 42 -6.16 2.83 18.90
N PRO A 43 -7.05 3.51 19.65
CA PRO A 43 -6.71 4.76 20.31
C PRO A 43 -5.57 4.57 21.31
N ILE A 44 -4.66 5.54 21.37
CA ILE A 44 -3.55 5.53 22.35
C ILE A 44 -4.15 5.51 23.76
N ALA A 45 -3.68 4.57 24.58
CA ALA A 45 -4.18 4.30 25.94
C ALA A 45 -5.68 3.95 26.02
N GLY A 46 -6.32 3.53 24.93
CA GLY A 46 -7.76 3.24 24.89
C GLY A 46 -8.65 4.48 24.85
N ILE A 47 -8.08 5.69 24.70
CA ILE A 47 -8.81 6.95 24.86
C ILE A 47 -9.37 7.46 23.54
N GLN A 48 -10.68 7.39 23.40
CA GLN A 48 -11.41 7.94 22.25
C GLN A 48 -11.75 9.42 22.48
N ASN A 49 -10.78 10.30 22.23
CA ASN A 49 -10.97 11.75 22.31
C ASN A 49 -11.00 12.38 20.90
N ARG A 50 -11.21 13.70 20.82
CA ARG A 50 -11.26 14.43 19.54
C ARG A 50 -10.06 14.12 18.65
N HIS A 51 -8.84 14.11 19.19
CA HIS A 51 -7.62 13.87 18.41
C HIS A 51 -7.55 12.46 17.80
N TRP A 52 -8.14 11.46 18.45
CA TRP A 52 -8.26 10.13 17.86
C TRP A 52 -9.20 10.13 16.64
N PHE A 53 -10.33 10.84 16.74
CA PHE A 53 -11.27 10.95 15.63
C PHE A 53 -10.73 11.83 14.51
N ASP A 54 -10.07 12.94 14.83
CA ASP A 54 -9.36 13.81 13.86
C ASP A 54 -8.36 12.96 13.05
N TYR A 55 -7.43 12.27 13.73
CA TYR A 55 -6.44 11.40 13.08
C TYR A 55 -7.07 10.36 12.13
N ARG A 56 -8.18 9.73 12.53
CA ARG A 56 -8.87 8.76 11.67
C ARG A 56 -9.49 9.40 10.44
N ILE A 57 -10.04 10.61 10.59
CA ILE A 57 -10.60 11.37 9.47
C ILE A 57 -9.47 11.73 8.51
N ASP A 58 -8.34 12.21 9.02
CA ASP A 58 -7.19 12.62 8.21
C ASP A 58 -6.62 11.43 7.41
N VAL A 59 -6.53 10.23 8.02
CA VAL A 59 -6.15 8.99 7.30
C VAL A 59 -7.12 8.64 6.18
N ILE A 60 -8.43 8.75 6.43
CA ILE A 60 -9.46 8.46 5.42
C ILE A 60 -9.43 9.50 4.29
N GLU A 61 -9.17 10.76 4.63
CA GLU A 61 -9.02 11.85 3.67
C GLU A 61 -7.80 11.60 2.77
N ALA A 62 -6.64 11.30 3.34
CA ALA A 62 -5.43 11.00 2.58
C ALA A 62 -5.63 9.79 1.63
N GLN A 63 -6.34 8.74 2.07
CA GLN A 63 -6.67 7.58 1.22
C GLN A 63 -7.61 7.95 0.06
N LYS A 64 -8.59 8.81 0.33
CA LYS A 64 -9.54 9.33 -0.68
C LYS A 64 -8.81 10.20 -1.71
N GLU A 65 -7.88 11.04 -1.26
CA GLU A 65 -7.07 11.92 -2.11
C GLU A 65 -6.13 11.12 -3.00
N LEU A 66 -5.35 10.20 -2.45
CA LEU A 66 -4.54 9.28 -3.26
C LEU A 66 -5.36 8.60 -4.37
N SER A 67 -6.53 8.04 -4.04
CA SER A 67 -7.39 7.41 -5.03
C SER A 67 -7.89 8.38 -6.11
N ARG A 68 -8.12 9.65 -5.76
CA ARG A 68 -8.50 10.69 -6.70
C ARG A 68 -7.31 11.11 -7.58
N ASP A 69 -6.13 11.25 -7.00
CA ASP A 69 -4.95 11.76 -7.70
C ASP A 69 -4.36 10.71 -8.63
N LEU A 70 -4.31 9.44 -8.22
CA LEU A 70 -3.96 8.33 -9.11
C LEU A 70 -4.95 8.16 -10.28
N ARG A 71 -6.23 8.51 -10.12
CA ARG A 71 -7.20 8.52 -11.24
C ARG A 71 -6.98 9.66 -12.22
N LYS A 72 -6.34 10.75 -11.77
CA LYS A 72 -6.05 11.93 -12.57
C LYS A 72 -4.64 11.93 -13.15
N ALA A 73 -3.76 11.10 -12.59
CA ALA A 73 -2.38 10.97 -13.02
C ALA A 73 -2.30 10.61 -14.51
N SER A 74 -1.52 11.40 -15.24
CA SER A 74 -1.35 11.30 -16.69
C SER A 74 -0.02 10.66 -17.08
N ASP A 75 0.98 10.76 -16.20
CA ASP A 75 2.29 10.14 -16.37
C ASP A 75 2.83 9.52 -15.06
N ILE A 76 4.07 9.04 -15.12
CA ILE A 76 4.73 8.40 -13.98
C ILE A 76 5.11 9.39 -12.88
N GLU A 77 5.36 10.66 -13.21
CA GLU A 77 5.67 11.67 -12.20
C GLU A 77 4.45 12.07 -11.41
N ASP A 78 3.29 12.18 -12.06
CA ASP A 78 2.03 12.38 -11.36
C ASP A 78 1.76 11.24 -10.35
N GLN A 79 2.08 9.99 -10.72
CA GLN A 79 1.95 8.85 -9.81
C GLN A 79 2.97 8.91 -8.68
N ARG A 80 4.21 9.29 -8.97
CA ARG A 80 5.29 9.42 -8.00
C ARG A 80 4.93 10.46 -6.93
N GLU A 81 4.50 11.64 -7.37
CA GLU A 81 4.07 12.74 -6.50
C GLU A 81 2.88 12.32 -5.63
N ALA A 82 1.83 11.73 -6.22
CA ALA A 82 0.66 11.28 -5.47
C ALA A 82 1.01 10.25 -4.37
N TRP A 83 1.91 9.30 -4.66
CA TRP A 83 2.37 8.34 -3.66
C TRP A 83 3.26 8.97 -2.59
N GLU A 84 4.17 9.87 -2.98
CA GLU A 84 5.05 10.59 -2.06
C GLU A 84 4.24 11.43 -1.07
N GLU A 85 3.31 12.24 -1.57
CA GLU A 85 2.43 13.09 -0.76
C GLU A 85 1.60 12.25 0.21
N TYR A 86 1.00 11.16 -0.26
CA TYR A 86 0.23 10.26 0.59
C TYR A 86 1.05 9.68 1.74
N GLY A 87 2.26 9.16 1.46
CA GLY A 87 3.15 8.62 2.48
C GLY A 87 3.60 9.66 3.50
N VAL A 88 3.94 10.87 3.03
CA VAL A 88 4.33 12.01 3.89
C VAL A 88 3.17 12.41 4.81
N GLU A 89 1.95 12.48 4.28
CA GLU A 89 0.78 12.89 5.06
C GLU A 89 0.44 11.84 6.12
N LEU A 90 0.44 10.54 5.78
CA LEU A 90 0.26 9.47 6.78
C LEU A 90 1.26 9.57 7.94
N ARG A 91 2.53 9.85 7.62
CA ARG A 91 3.59 10.03 8.61
C ARG A 91 3.35 11.24 9.50
N LYS A 92 2.99 12.38 8.89
CA LYS A 92 2.73 13.65 9.57
C LYS A 92 1.56 13.51 10.54
N GLU A 93 0.43 13.01 10.07
CA GLU A 93 -0.78 12.87 10.89
C GLU A 93 -0.59 11.88 12.03
N ARG A 94 0.11 10.76 11.77
CA ARG A 94 0.50 9.82 12.83
C ARG A 94 1.39 10.50 13.88
N PHE A 95 2.41 11.23 13.45
CA PHE A 95 3.33 11.92 14.35
C PHE A 95 2.60 12.98 15.20
N ASP A 96 1.71 13.77 14.61
CA ASP A 96 0.96 14.80 15.33
C ASP A 96 -0.03 14.20 16.34
N TYR A 97 -0.72 13.11 15.98
CA TYR A 97 -1.55 12.37 16.93
C TYR A 97 -0.73 11.81 18.10
N ILE A 98 0.41 11.17 17.84
CA ILE A 98 1.31 10.67 18.89
C ILE A 98 1.79 11.82 19.77
N LYS A 99 2.23 12.92 19.18
CA LYS A 99 2.77 14.10 19.88
C LYS A 99 1.72 14.76 20.77
N ILE A 100 0.48 14.92 20.30
CA ILE A 100 -0.57 15.55 21.10
C ILE A 100 -1.02 14.65 22.25
N MET A 101 -1.09 13.33 22.04
CA MET A 101 -1.38 12.36 23.10
C MET A 101 -0.25 12.32 24.13
N ALA A 102 1.00 12.34 23.67
CA ALA A 102 2.19 12.45 24.50
C ALA A 102 2.19 13.70 25.39
N LYS A 103 1.81 14.86 24.86
CA LYS A 103 1.67 16.11 25.62
C LYS A 103 0.59 16.03 26.71
N LYS A 104 -0.40 15.15 26.54
CA LYS A 104 -1.48 14.90 27.52
C LYS A 104 -1.14 13.79 28.54
N GLY A 105 0.07 13.23 28.47
CA GLY A 105 0.53 12.18 29.39
C GLY A 105 0.26 10.75 28.91
N TYR A 106 -0.29 10.55 27.71
CA TYR A 106 -0.56 9.23 27.15
C TYR A 106 0.59 8.82 26.22
N ARG A 107 1.19 7.65 26.45
CA ARG A 107 2.26 7.12 25.60
C ARG A 107 1.73 5.96 24.76
N GLN A 108 2.21 5.86 23.52
CA GLN A 108 2.00 4.67 22.71
C GLN A 108 2.87 3.54 23.30
N GLY A 109 2.22 2.51 23.83
CA GLY A 109 2.91 1.30 24.28
C GLY A 109 3.30 0.41 23.10
N THR A 110 4.40 -0.32 23.24
CA THR A 110 4.79 -1.39 22.30
C THR A 110 4.37 -2.72 22.92
N VAL A 111 3.61 -3.54 22.19
CA VAL A 111 3.28 -4.91 22.60
C VAL A 111 4.15 -5.86 21.80
N THR A 112 5.11 -6.51 22.44
CA THR A 112 5.88 -7.61 21.84
C THR A 112 5.19 -8.91 22.20
N VAL A 113 4.65 -9.63 21.20
CA VAL A 113 4.17 -11.00 21.37
C VAL A 113 5.33 -11.94 21.07
N ALA A 114 5.83 -12.63 22.09
CA ALA A 114 6.79 -13.71 21.88
C ALA A 114 6.02 -14.96 21.41
N ASN A 115 6.48 -15.55 20.30
CA ASN A 115 5.97 -16.83 19.78
C ASN A 115 6.65 -18.01 20.48
#